data_AF-A0A3D2JGM9-F1
#
_entry.id   AF-A0A3D2JGM9-F1
#
_cell.length_a   1.000
_cell.length_b   1.000
_cell.length_c   1.000
_cell.angle_alpha   90.00
_cell.angle_beta   90.00
_cell.angle_gamma   90.00
#
_symmetry.space_group_name_H-M   'P 1'
#
loop_
_entity.id
_entity.type
_entity.pdbx_description
1 polymer ?
#
loop_
_entity_poly.entity_id
_entity_poly.type
_entity_poly.pdbx_seq_one_letter_code
_entity_poly.pdbx_strand_id
1 'polypeptide(L)'
;LVRNMHRWAAHLMVVAVTLHMIRVFYHGAYKPPREFNWVVGVLLFFITLFLSFTGYLLPWDQIAIWAITVGTNLAPYTPIVGNPVYQVLVGGGAVGQATLVRFYVAHVILLPLAGALLMAVHFWRIRKDGGEAGPPPPSRRELEARAERAMAEATR
;
A
#
# COMPACT_ATOMS: atom_id res chain seq x y z
N LEU A 1 1.83 21.21 18.85
CA LEU A 1 0.76 21.11 17.82
C LEU A 1 1.13 20.15 16.68
N VAL A 2 2.18 20.44 15.88
CA VAL A 2 2.56 19.66 14.68
C VAL A 2 2.78 18.16 14.97
N ARG A 3 3.48 17.81 16.06
CA ARG A 3 3.69 16.41 16.46
C ARG A 3 2.38 15.64 16.67
N ASN A 4 1.40 16.28 17.33
CA ASN A 4 0.13 15.64 17.62
C ASN A 4 -0.73 15.52 16.36
N MET A 5 -0.72 16.56 15.52
CA MET A 5 -1.38 16.54 14.21
C MET A 5 -0.83 15.42 13.33
N HIS A 6 0.50 15.27 13.26
CA HIS A 6 1.14 14.20 12.48
C HIS A 6 0.74 12.80 12.99
N ARG A 7 0.70 12.61 14.31
CA ARG A 7 0.25 11.35 14.93
C ARG A 7 -1.20 11.01 14.58
N TRP A 8 -2.12 11.97 14.74
CA TRP A 8 -3.53 11.76 14.40
C TRP A 8 -3.74 11.56 12.90
N ALA A 9 -3.02 12.31 12.06
CA ALA A 9 -3.06 12.13 10.61
C ALA A 9 -2.60 10.72 10.20
N ALA A 10 -1.54 10.20 10.83
CA ALA A 10 -1.08 8.83 10.57
C ALA A 10 -2.14 7.77 10.93
N HIS A 11 -2.80 7.90 12.09
CA HIS A 11 -3.89 6.99 12.47
C HIS A 11 -5.08 7.07 11.52
N LEU A 12 -5.51 8.29 11.17
CA LEU A 12 -6.60 8.51 10.22
C LEU A 12 -6.27 7.97 8.83
N MET A 13 -5.01 8.09 8.38
CA MET A 13 -4.56 7.52 7.11
C MET A 13 -4.70 5.99 7.09
N VAL A 14 -4.24 5.30 8.14
CA VAL A 14 -4.37 3.83 8.23
C VAL A 14 -5.85 3.41 8.21
N VAL A 15 -6.70 4.10 8.97
CA VAL A 15 -8.14 3.82 8.99
C VAL A 15 -8.76 4.08 7.62
N ALA A 16 -8.48 5.22 6.99
CA ALA A 16 -9.04 5.59 5.70
C ALA A 16 -8.62 4.63 4.59
N VAL A 17 -7.35 4.23 4.52
CA VAL A 17 -6.88 3.24 3.53
C VAL A 17 -7.52 1.87 3.79
N THR A 18 -7.65 1.45 5.06
CA THR A 18 -8.34 0.20 5.39
C THR A 18 -9.80 0.21 4.92
N LEU A 19 -10.53 1.30 5.19
CA LEU A 19 -11.90 1.49 4.70
C LEU A 19 -11.97 1.53 3.17
N HIS A 20 -10.98 2.13 2.51
CA HIS A 20 -10.88 2.13 1.05
C HIS A 20 -10.70 0.71 0.49
N MET A 21 -9.83 -0.11 1.10
CA MET A 21 -9.64 -1.51 0.70
C MET A 21 -10.94 -2.31 0.84
N ILE A 22 -11.65 -2.13 1.96
CA ILE A 22 -12.96 -2.71 2.22
C ILE A 22 -13.95 -2.30 1.12
N ARG A 23 -14.08 -1.00 0.81
CA ARG A 23 -14.98 -0.49 -0.23
C ARG A 23 -14.71 -1.14 -1.59
N VAL A 24 -13.44 -1.22 -2.01
CA VAL A 24 -13.05 -1.78 -3.32
C VAL A 24 -13.35 -3.27 -3.39
N PHE A 25 -13.14 -4.00 -2.30
CA PHE A 25 -13.47 -5.42 -2.21
C PHE A 25 -14.98 -5.66 -2.32
N TYR A 26 -15.78 -4.97 -1.50
CA TYR A 26 -17.24 -5.15 -1.48
C TYR A 26 -17.93 -4.72 -2.79
N HIS A 27 -17.43 -3.68 -3.46
CA HIS A 27 -17.98 -3.25 -4.75
C HIS A 27 -17.40 -4.03 -5.94
N GLY A 28 -16.51 -4.99 -5.72
CA GLY A 28 -15.89 -5.79 -6.79
C GLY A 28 -15.03 -4.96 -7.75
N ALA A 29 -14.56 -3.78 -7.33
CA ALA A 29 -13.82 -2.86 -8.20
C ALA A 29 -12.38 -3.33 -8.53
N TYR A 30 -11.96 -4.46 -7.95
CA TYR A 30 -10.70 -5.16 -8.28
C TYR A 30 -10.81 -6.08 -9.50
N LYS A 31 -12.04 -6.36 -10.00
CA LYS A 31 -12.28 -7.25 -11.15
C LYS A 31 -11.68 -6.69 -12.45
N PRO A 32 -11.54 -7.52 -13.52
CA PRO A 32 -11.10 -7.05 -14.83
C PRO A 32 -11.88 -5.81 -15.28
N PRO A 33 -11.22 -4.76 -15.82
CA PRO A 33 -9.81 -4.64 -16.23
C PRO A 33 -8.85 -4.06 -15.15
N ARG A 34 -9.24 -4.06 -13.87
CA ARG A 34 -8.60 -3.27 -12.79
C ARG A 34 -7.72 -4.07 -11.82
N GLU A 35 -7.47 -5.34 -12.11
CA GLU A 35 -6.69 -6.26 -11.25
C GLU A 35 -5.29 -5.73 -10.95
N PHE A 36 -4.62 -5.13 -11.94
CA PHE A 36 -3.31 -4.53 -11.75
C PHE A 36 -3.36 -3.38 -10.74
N ASN A 37 -4.39 -2.52 -10.82
CA ASN A 37 -4.55 -1.41 -9.89
C ASN A 37 -4.82 -1.89 -8.45
N TRP A 38 -5.50 -3.03 -8.31
CA TRP A 38 -5.71 -3.67 -7.00
C TRP A 38 -4.39 -4.13 -6.38
N VAL A 39 -3.51 -4.77 -7.15
CA VAL A 39 -2.18 -5.18 -6.65
C VAL A 39 -1.37 -3.94 -6.20
N VAL A 40 -1.39 -2.86 -6.98
CA VAL A 40 -0.75 -1.59 -6.59
C VAL A 40 -1.38 -1.04 -5.30
N GLY A 41 -2.71 -1.11 -5.15
CA GLY A 41 -3.41 -0.71 -3.93
C GLY A 41 -3.00 -1.52 -2.70
N VAL A 42 -2.85 -2.84 -2.84
CA VAL A 42 -2.35 -3.72 -1.78
C VAL A 42 -0.91 -3.34 -1.39
N LEU A 43 -0.03 -3.06 -2.36
CA LEU A 43 1.33 -2.58 -2.07
C LEU A 43 1.31 -1.24 -1.33
N LEU A 44 0.46 -0.29 -1.74
CA LEU A 44 0.27 0.99 -1.05
C LEU A 44 -0.26 0.82 0.39
N PHE A 45 -1.14 -0.15 0.62
CA PHE A 45 -1.60 -0.49 1.96
C PHE A 45 -0.43 -0.95 2.85
N PHE A 46 0.41 -1.86 2.36
CA PHE A 46 1.61 -2.27 3.11
C PHE A 46 2.59 -1.12 3.33
N ILE A 47 2.84 -0.26 2.34
CA ILE A 47 3.65 0.95 2.52
C ILE A 47 3.08 1.87 3.61
N THR A 48 1.76 2.04 3.66
CA THR A 48 1.09 2.84 4.70
C THR A 48 1.29 2.23 6.09
N LEU A 49 1.16 0.91 6.22
CA LEU A 49 1.43 0.20 7.47
C LEU A 49 2.90 0.32 7.89
N PHE A 50 3.85 0.18 6.95
CA PHE A 50 5.26 0.35 7.23
C PHE A 50 5.61 1.80 7.60
N LEU A 51 5.01 2.81 6.97
CA LEU A 51 5.16 4.21 7.39
C LEU A 51 4.68 4.40 8.83
N SER A 52 3.48 3.90 9.16
CA SER A 52 2.95 3.97 10.53
C SER A 52 3.87 3.30 11.55
N PHE A 53 4.34 2.09 11.26
CA PHE A 53 5.23 1.33 12.14
C PHE A 53 6.60 2.02 12.30
N THR A 54 7.27 2.37 11.20
CA THR A 54 8.59 3.01 11.26
C THR A 54 8.54 4.38 11.96
N GLY A 55 7.46 5.13 11.79
CA GLY A 55 7.25 6.41 12.48
C GLY A 55 7.00 6.25 13.98
N TYR A 56 6.34 5.16 14.38
CA TYR A 56 6.15 4.81 15.80
C TYR A 56 7.49 4.55 16.52
N LEU A 57 8.53 4.14 15.81
CA LEU A 57 9.83 3.83 16.40
C LEU A 57 10.71 5.08 16.67
N LEU A 58 10.48 6.18 15.94
CA LEU A 58 11.34 7.37 15.97
C LEU A 58 11.37 8.16 17.30
N PRO A 59 10.31 8.18 18.13
CA PRO A 59 10.38 8.78 19.46
C PRO A 59 11.42 8.12 20.38
N TRP A 60 11.83 6.88 20.06
CA TRP A 60 12.86 6.13 20.77
C TRP A 60 12.60 5.98 22.27
N ASP A 61 11.33 5.80 22.63
CA ASP A 61 10.90 5.48 23.99
C ASP A 61 11.02 3.99 24.30
N GLN A 62 10.77 3.60 25.56
CA GLN A 62 10.93 2.19 25.97
C GLN A 62 10.07 1.24 25.14
N ILE A 63 8.83 1.62 24.82
CA ILE A 63 7.93 0.76 24.07
C ILE A 63 8.40 0.62 22.61
N ALA A 64 8.87 1.69 21.98
CA ALA A 64 9.49 1.64 20.66
C ALA A 64 10.73 0.73 20.63
N ILE A 65 11.62 0.83 21.62
CA ILE A 65 12.83 0.00 21.72
C ILE A 65 12.46 -1.48 21.90
N TRP A 66 11.45 -1.79 22.72
CA TRP A 66 10.96 -3.17 22.85
C TRP A 66 10.30 -3.68 21.57
N ALA A 67 9.50 -2.85 20.89
CA ALA A 67 8.85 -3.22 19.65
C ALA A 67 9.86 -3.61 18.57
N ILE A 68 10.93 -2.81 18.38
CA ILE A 68 11.97 -3.12 17.41
C ILE A 68 12.84 -4.32 17.84
N THR A 69 13.12 -4.47 19.13
CA THR A 69 13.90 -5.60 19.65
C THR A 69 13.15 -6.92 19.41
N VAL A 70 11.86 -6.97 19.74
CA VAL A 70 11.02 -8.15 19.49
C VAL A 70 10.90 -8.41 17.98
N GLY A 71 10.64 -7.37 17.18
CA GLY A 71 10.49 -7.52 15.73
C GLY A 71 11.75 -8.02 15.03
N THR A 72 12.92 -7.52 15.43
CA THR A 72 14.21 -7.92 14.83
C THR A 72 14.65 -9.29 15.32
N ASN A 73 14.32 -9.68 16.56
CA ASN A 73 14.57 -11.03 17.07
C ASN A 73 13.74 -12.11 16.36
N LEU A 74 12.66 -11.75 15.65
CA LEU A 74 11.91 -12.68 14.81
C LEU A 74 12.62 -12.97 13.46
N ALA A 75 13.48 -12.07 12.99
CA ALA A 75 14.10 -12.18 11.66
C ALA A 75 14.95 -13.46 11.50
N PRO A 76 15.80 -13.87 12.46
CA PRO A 76 16.62 -15.09 12.35
C PRO A 76 15.81 -16.39 12.18
N TYR A 77 14.53 -16.41 12.55
CA TYR A 77 13.67 -17.59 12.37
C TYR A 77 13.22 -17.80 10.92
N THR A 78 13.48 -16.84 10.03
CA THR A 78 13.21 -17.00 8.60
C THR A 78 14.45 -17.58 7.91
N PRO A 79 14.40 -18.81 7.38
CA PRO A 79 15.55 -19.40 6.70
C PRO A 79 15.95 -18.56 5.49
N ILE A 80 17.25 -18.51 5.18
CA ILE A 80 17.87 -17.84 4.02
C ILE A 80 17.86 -16.31 4.09
N VAL A 81 16.72 -15.67 4.36
CA VAL A 81 16.58 -14.20 4.31
C VAL A 81 16.69 -13.52 5.67
N GLY A 82 16.59 -14.26 6.77
CA GLY A 82 16.54 -13.71 8.13
C GLY A 82 17.77 -12.88 8.52
N ASN A 83 18.96 -13.45 8.36
CA ASN A 83 20.20 -12.77 8.76
C ASN A 83 20.51 -11.53 7.90
N PRO A 84 20.41 -11.57 6.55
CA PRO A 84 20.53 -10.37 5.73
C PRO A 84 19.53 -9.27 6.11
N VAL A 85 18.27 -9.61 6.35
CA VAL A 85 17.23 -8.65 6.75
C VAL A 85 17.56 -8.03 8.10
N TYR A 86 17.98 -8.83 9.09
CA TYR A 86 18.43 -8.32 10.38
C TYR A 86 19.57 -7.32 10.22
N GLN A 87 20.60 -7.67 9.44
CA GLN A 87 21.76 -6.81 9.22
C GLN A 87 21.38 -5.50 8.53
N VAL A 88 20.41 -5.51 7.60
CA VAL A 88 19.90 -4.30 6.93
C VAL A 88 19.03 -3.45 7.86
N LEU A 89 18.23 -4.05 8.73
CA LEU A 89 17.37 -3.29 9.65
C LEU A 89 18.15 -2.73 10.84
N VAL A 90 18.97 -3.55 11.48
CA VAL A 90 19.66 -3.21 12.74
C VAL A 90 20.97 -2.48 12.49
N GLY A 91 21.79 -2.96 11.55
CA GLY A 91 23.04 -2.32 11.17
C GLY A 91 24.20 -2.47 12.14
N GLY A 92 24.07 -3.34 13.12
CA GLY A 92 25.11 -3.69 14.09
C GLY A 92 24.75 -5.00 14.78
N GLY A 93 25.50 -5.35 15.83
CA GLY A 93 25.27 -6.57 16.61
C GLY A 93 24.02 -6.52 17.51
N ALA A 94 23.44 -5.34 17.72
CA ALA A 94 22.23 -5.13 18.51
C ALA A 94 21.51 -3.84 18.09
N VAL A 95 20.25 -3.69 18.50
CA VAL A 95 19.46 -2.46 18.32
C VAL A 95 20.17 -1.29 19.00
N GLY A 96 20.42 -0.22 18.25
CA GLY A 96 21.13 0.95 18.76
C GLY A 96 21.00 2.17 17.84
N GLN A 97 21.97 3.08 17.92
CA GLN A 97 21.94 4.33 17.16
C GLN A 97 21.88 4.11 15.65
N ALA A 98 22.65 3.16 15.12
CA ALA A 98 22.66 2.85 13.70
C ALA A 98 21.26 2.42 13.20
N THR A 99 20.56 1.67 14.05
CA THR A 99 19.17 1.25 13.81
C THR A 99 18.24 2.46 13.72
N LEU A 100 18.30 3.38 14.70
CA LEU A 100 17.48 4.60 14.69
C LEU A 100 17.67 5.41 13.40
N VAL A 101 18.90 5.62 12.95
CA VAL A 101 19.19 6.36 11.71
C VAL A 101 18.60 5.66 10.48
N ARG A 102 18.69 4.33 10.41
CA ARG A 102 18.11 3.56 9.30
C ARG A 102 16.59 3.67 9.25
N PHE A 103 15.93 3.56 10.40
CA PHE A 103 14.49 3.75 10.49
C PHE A 103 14.07 5.20 10.18
N TYR A 104 14.88 6.18 10.58
CA TYR A 104 14.65 7.59 10.22
C TYR A 104 14.74 7.80 8.70
N VAL A 105 15.80 7.31 8.05
CA VAL A 105 15.96 7.41 6.59
C VAL A 105 14.86 6.64 5.87
N ALA A 106 14.50 5.44 6.35
CA ALA A 106 13.42 4.66 5.79
C ALA A 106 12.07 5.40 5.87
N HIS A 107 11.76 5.98 7.03
CA HIS A 107 10.48 6.66 7.27
C HIS A 107 10.34 8.00 6.57
N VAL A 108 11.43 8.79 6.51
CA VAL A 108 11.37 10.17 6.00
C VAL A 108 11.65 10.22 4.49
N ILE A 109 12.44 9.29 3.95
CA ILE A 109 12.88 9.33 2.54
C ILE A 109 12.35 8.12 1.77
N LEU A 110 12.77 6.90 2.13
CA LEU A 110 12.56 5.74 1.26
C LEU A 110 11.08 5.39 1.10
N LEU A 111 10.35 5.25 2.21
CA LEU A 111 8.94 4.86 2.20
C LEU A 111 8.03 5.96 1.61
N PRO A 112 8.21 7.26 1.92
CA PRO A 112 7.43 8.31 1.27
C PRO A 112 7.67 8.39 -0.24
N LEU A 113 8.91 8.23 -0.70
CA LEU A 113 9.22 8.22 -2.15
C LEU A 113 8.64 6.99 -2.84
N ALA A 114 8.77 5.80 -2.25
CA ALA A 114 8.15 4.59 -2.77
C ALA A 114 6.61 4.72 -2.81
N GLY A 115 6.01 5.26 -1.76
CA GLY A 115 4.59 5.57 -1.69
C GLY A 115 4.15 6.56 -2.77
N ALA A 116 4.89 7.66 -2.97
CA ALA A 116 4.59 8.65 -3.99
C ALA A 116 4.65 8.06 -5.41
N LEU A 117 5.65 7.23 -5.71
CA LEU A 117 5.76 6.54 -7.00
C LEU A 117 4.58 5.60 -7.24
N LEU A 118 4.25 4.76 -6.25
CA LEU A 118 3.12 3.85 -6.36
C LEU A 118 1.78 4.59 -6.46
N MET A 119 1.61 5.70 -5.74
CA MET A 119 0.43 6.57 -5.86
C MET A 119 0.31 7.16 -7.27
N ALA A 120 1.42 7.61 -7.87
CA ALA A 120 1.40 8.11 -9.24
C ALA A 120 0.94 7.03 -10.23
N VAL A 121 1.44 5.80 -10.09
CA VAL A 121 1.00 4.65 -10.90
C VAL A 121 -0.46 4.32 -10.65
N HIS A 122 -0.89 4.31 -9.38
CA HIS A 122 -2.27 4.00 -8.98
C HIS A 122 -3.27 5.00 -9.58
N PHE A 123 -3.00 6.30 -9.45
CA PHE A 123 -3.86 7.35 -10.01
C PHE A 123 -3.86 7.39 -11.54
N TRP A 124 -2.69 7.18 -12.15
CA TRP A 124 -2.60 7.05 -13.60
C TRP A 124 -3.47 5.91 -14.11
N ARG A 125 -3.45 4.75 -13.43
CA ARG A 125 -4.23 3.59 -13.83
C ARG A 125 -5.73 3.81 -13.64
N ILE A 126 -6.15 4.41 -12.54
CA ILE A 126 -7.55 4.80 -12.32
C ILE A 126 -8.06 5.70 -13.46
N ARG A 127 -7.27 6.69 -13.87
CA ARG A 127 -7.63 7.59 -14.98
C ARG A 127 -7.68 6.86 -16.33
N LYS A 128 -6.78 5.91 -16.55
CA LYS A 128 -6.76 5.11 -17.78
C LYS A 128 -7.94 4.12 -17.87
N ASP A 129 -8.37 3.58 -16.73
CA ASP A 129 -9.45 2.58 -16.64
C ASP A 129 -10.87 3.20 -16.56
N GLY A 130 -11.00 4.51 -16.84
CA GLY A 130 -12.30 5.18 -16.92
C GLY A 130 -12.86 5.68 -15.58
N GLY A 131 -12.02 5.97 -14.59
CA GLY A 131 -12.42 6.60 -13.32
C GLY A 131 -12.90 5.60 -12.26
N GLU A 132 -13.61 6.09 -11.23
CA GLU A 132 -14.06 5.25 -10.11
C GLU A 132 -15.29 4.42 -10.45
N ALA A 133 -15.11 3.10 -10.61
CA ALA A 133 -16.16 2.09 -10.51
C ALA A 133 -17.50 2.43 -11.22
N GLY A 134 -17.46 2.67 -12.53
CA GLY A 134 -18.62 2.40 -13.39
C GLY A 134 -18.79 0.88 -13.60
N PRO A 135 -19.96 0.41 -14.08
CA PRO A 135 -20.11 -0.96 -14.55
C PRO A 135 -18.93 -1.33 -15.46
N PRO A 136 -18.41 -2.57 -15.39
CA PRO A 136 -17.33 -2.98 -16.28
C PRO A 136 -17.73 -2.65 -17.72
N PRO A 137 -16.81 -2.09 -18.53
CA PRO A 137 -17.11 -1.81 -19.93
C PRO A 137 -17.62 -3.10 -20.59
N PRO A 138 -18.63 -3.03 -21.48
CA PRO A 138 -19.22 -4.22 -22.07
C PRO A 138 -18.12 -5.06 -22.72
N SER A 139 -18.15 -6.37 -22.48
CA SER A 139 -17.24 -7.32 -23.12
C SER A 139 -17.36 -7.24 -24.64
N ARG A 140 -16.32 -7.68 -25.37
CA ARG A 140 -16.35 -7.69 -26.84
C ARG A 140 -17.57 -8.41 -27.41
N ARG A 141 -17.96 -9.51 -26.78
CA ARG A 141 -19.17 -10.29 -27.11
C ARG A 141 -20.46 -9.50 -26.87
N GLU A 142 -20.53 -8.73 -25.79
CA GLU A 142 -21.69 -7.87 -25.54
C GLU A 142 -21.75 -6.69 -26.51
N LEU A 143 -20.60 -6.16 -26.94
CA LEU A 143 -20.53 -5.14 -27.99
C LEU A 143 -20.96 -5.72 -29.35
N GLU A 144 -20.48 -6.91 -29.70
CA GLU A 144 -20.87 -7.65 -30.91
C GLU A 144 -22.36 -7.97 -30.90
N ALA A 145 -22.89 -8.53 -29.81
CA ALA A 145 -24.32 -8.81 -29.67
C ALA A 145 -25.19 -7.54 -29.70
N ARG A 146 -24.70 -6.41 -29.16
CA ARG A 146 -25.39 -5.12 -29.27
C ARG A 146 -25.37 -4.59 -30.70
N ALA A 147 -24.25 -4.74 -31.41
CA ALA A 147 -24.14 -4.35 -32.81
C ALA A 147 -25.07 -5.20 -33.71
N GLU A 148 -25.10 -6.51 -33.50
CA GLU A 148 -26.00 -7.43 -34.21
C GLU A 148 -27.47 -7.07 -33.99
N ARG A 149 -27.87 -6.79 -32.74
CA ARG A 149 -29.24 -6.35 -32.42
C ARG A 149 -29.58 -5.01 -33.09
N ALA A 150 -28.68 -4.04 -33.05
CA ALA A 150 -28.90 -2.74 -33.68
C ALA A 150 -29.02 -2.85 -35.21
N MET A 151 -28.23 -3.73 -35.85
CA MET A 151 -28.37 -4.01 -37.28
C MET A 151 -29.70 -4.69 -37.61
N ALA A 152 -30.14 -5.64 -36.79
CA ALA A 152 -31.42 -6.33 -36.97
C ALA A 152 -32.63 -5.37 -36.84
N GLU A 153 -32.58 -4.41 -35.92
CA GLU A 153 -33.60 -3.37 -35.76
C GLU A 153 -33.61 -2.38 -36.94
N ALA A 154 -32.44 -1.98 -37.45
CA ALA A 154 -32.33 -1.04 -38.57
C ALA A 154 -32.80 -1.60 -39.92
N THR A 155 -32.90 -2.93 -40.06
CA THR A 155 -33.32 -3.61 -41.29
C THR A 155 -34.83 -3.92 -41.33
N ARG A 156 -35.57 -3.50 -40.29
CA ARG A 156 -37.00 -3.77 -40.10
C ARG A 156 -37.84 -2.53 -40.34
#